data_AF-A0A667ZUP2-F1
#
_entry.id   AF-A0A667ZUP2-F1
#
_cell.length_a   1.000
_cell.length_b   1.000
_cell.length_c   1.000
_cell.angle_alpha   90.00
_cell.angle_beta   90.00
_cell.angle_gamma   90.00
#
_symmetry.space_group_name_H-M   'P 1'
#
loop_
_entity.id
_entity.type
_entity.pdbx_description
1 polymer ?
#
loop_
_entity_poly.entity_id
_entity_poly.type
_entity_poly.pdbx_seq_one_letter_code
_entity_poly.pdbx_strand_id
1 'polypeptide(L)'
;MSSYARVIHYATSVLCSNKGAMVLLQLHRKVFQRFDITEEEFWYIVKKCPRFVVVRNREGTDDWGSDCTVVAKTSLRLCKNYTKQHCADCQELHLCKYFVYGNCRFGKGRKQCKFSHDIGSEHNHPLLRECTLHELTEDDLFLLLLQNDPSLLPEVCSHYNKGTGPYGACTFQENCTKVHICMHYIQGDCMFGHKCKRQHIIDQHGRRMLEDRGLSGEIIHDLPFIYQNIHHLTTPTPYSPRESVPDLLSKPVSQTDEREEICLHFIRRSCRFQDKCIRIHFNLPYKWEVFEGDSWRDLRHMEDIERAFCDPRKSESPGTRSVDFLTMMRETNPVRRLSTVSSVTKPPHYILTTEWLWYYKGDHENWVEYGQPDDKQRTTSVTSRDLEEAYTANPSAEVKVVKGHRQYYLSFQDMYQRNPKHNTKRKVRRRPRFVSITEVEKQIAR
;
A
#
# COMPACT_ATOMS: atom_id res chain seq x y z
N MET A 1 -19.50 8.56 4.92
CA MET A 1 -19.63 7.09 4.80
C MET A 1 -20.99 6.64 5.35
N SER A 2 -22.04 6.56 4.52
CA SER A 2 -23.34 6.00 4.95
C SER A 2 -24.12 5.23 3.86
N SER A 3 -23.97 5.51 2.55
CA SER A 3 -24.88 4.88 1.57
C SER A 3 -24.55 3.42 1.17
N TYR A 4 -23.28 3.01 1.10
CA TYR A 4 -22.90 1.71 0.52
C TYR A 4 -22.34 0.65 1.48
N ALA A 5 -22.24 0.93 2.78
CA ALA A 5 -21.60 0.01 3.74
C ALA A 5 -22.22 -1.41 3.74
N ARG A 6 -23.56 -1.49 3.65
CA ARG A 6 -24.32 -2.76 3.59
C ARG A 6 -24.07 -3.53 2.29
N VAL A 7 -23.93 -2.80 1.18
CA VAL A 7 -23.62 -3.37 -0.15
C VAL A 7 -22.22 -3.99 -0.11
N ILE A 8 -21.24 -3.26 0.41
CA ILE A 8 -19.85 -3.73 0.49
C ILE A 8 -19.76 -4.94 1.42
N HIS A 9 -20.42 -4.90 2.58
CA HIS A 9 -20.45 -6.04 3.50
C HIS A 9 -21.04 -7.29 2.84
N TYR A 10 -22.22 -7.15 2.20
CA TYR A 10 -22.85 -8.28 1.52
C TYR A 10 -22.03 -8.81 0.35
N ALA A 11 -21.44 -7.93 -0.47
CA ALA A 11 -20.54 -8.33 -1.54
C ALA A 11 -19.30 -9.08 -1.01
N THR A 12 -18.76 -8.67 0.13
CA THR A 12 -17.65 -9.36 0.81
C THR A 12 -18.06 -10.77 1.22
N SER A 13 -19.22 -10.92 1.87
CA SER A 13 -19.74 -12.23 2.26
C SER A 13 -20.00 -13.11 1.03
N VAL A 14 -20.63 -12.59 -0.02
CA VAL A 14 -20.85 -13.33 -1.26
C VAL A 14 -19.53 -13.80 -1.88
N LEU A 15 -18.49 -12.97 -1.91
CA LEU A 15 -17.17 -13.38 -2.38
C LEU A 15 -16.59 -14.50 -1.52
N CYS A 16 -16.57 -14.33 -0.19
CA CYS A 16 -15.98 -15.32 0.73
C CYS A 16 -16.69 -16.67 0.65
N SER A 17 -18.03 -16.68 0.61
CA SER A 17 -18.82 -17.90 0.46
C SER A 17 -18.71 -18.53 -0.93
N ASN A 18 -18.06 -17.86 -1.88
CA ASN A 18 -17.75 -18.36 -3.23
C ASN A 18 -16.24 -18.40 -3.46
N LYS A 19 -15.50 -18.89 -2.46
CA LYS A 19 -14.04 -19.13 -2.54
C LYS A 19 -13.19 -17.87 -2.70
N GLY A 20 -13.70 -16.73 -2.26
CA GLY A 20 -12.97 -15.46 -2.13
C GLY A 20 -12.87 -14.62 -3.41
N ALA A 21 -13.38 -15.10 -4.54
CA ALA A 21 -13.38 -14.38 -5.82
C ALA A 21 -14.59 -14.74 -6.69
N MET A 22 -15.02 -13.81 -7.54
CA MET A 22 -16.14 -14.02 -8.47
C MET A 22 -16.05 -13.08 -9.67
N VAL A 23 -16.57 -13.49 -10.82
CA VAL A 23 -16.76 -12.59 -11.97
C VAL A 23 -17.66 -11.42 -11.57
N LEU A 24 -17.26 -10.20 -11.93
CA LEU A 24 -17.94 -8.95 -11.58
C LEU A 24 -19.45 -9.01 -11.84
N LEU A 25 -19.84 -9.38 -13.05
CA LEU A 25 -21.24 -9.41 -13.45
C LEU A 25 -22.05 -10.43 -12.63
N GLN A 26 -21.44 -11.54 -12.25
CA GLN A 26 -22.08 -12.53 -11.36
C GLN A 26 -22.22 -11.98 -9.94
N LEU A 27 -21.21 -11.26 -9.45
CA LEU A 27 -21.24 -10.61 -8.14
C LEU A 27 -22.31 -9.51 -8.10
N HIS A 28 -22.36 -8.66 -9.12
CA HIS A 28 -23.38 -7.61 -9.28
C HIS A 28 -24.79 -8.21 -9.26
N ARG A 29 -25.05 -9.27 -10.03
CA ARG A 29 -26.34 -9.97 -10.02
C ARG A 29 -26.75 -10.46 -8.63
N LYS A 30 -25.82 -11.05 -7.86
CA LYS A 30 -26.11 -11.49 -6.48
C LYS A 30 -26.38 -10.31 -5.56
N VAL A 31 -25.64 -9.21 -5.68
CA VAL A 31 -25.82 -7.99 -4.89
C VAL A 31 -27.14 -7.31 -5.23
N PHE A 32 -27.49 -7.23 -6.52
CA PHE A 32 -28.71 -6.61 -7.03
C PHE A 32 -29.99 -7.28 -6.50
N GLN A 33 -29.95 -8.59 -6.25
CA GLN A 33 -31.08 -9.31 -5.63
C GLN A 33 -31.44 -8.79 -4.24
N ARG A 34 -30.52 -8.10 -3.55
CA ARG A 34 -30.71 -7.62 -2.18
C ARG A 34 -30.66 -6.09 -2.05
N PHE A 35 -29.99 -5.42 -2.97
CA PHE A 35 -29.81 -3.98 -2.99
C PHE A 35 -30.06 -3.45 -4.39
N ASP A 36 -30.94 -2.46 -4.52
CA ASP A 36 -31.22 -1.81 -5.79
C ASP A 36 -30.06 -0.87 -6.16
N ILE A 37 -29.02 -1.43 -6.80
CA ILE A 37 -27.79 -0.74 -7.19
C ILE A 37 -27.48 -0.98 -8.67
N THR A 38 -27.20 0.10 -9.39
CA THR A 38 -26.86 0.01 -10.82
C THR A 38 -25.50 -0.66 -11.02
N GLU A 39 -25.24 -1.17 -12.23
CA GLU A 39 -23.94 -1.77 -12.56
C GLU A 39 -22.81 -0.75 -12.45
N GLU A 40 -23.05 0.51 -12.85
CA GLU A 40 -22.07 1.61 -12.75
C GLU A 40 -21.71 1.95 -11.30
N GLU A 41 -22.70 2.04 -10.41
CA GLU A 41 -22.49 2.28 -8.98
C GLU A 41 -21.77 1.10 -8.32
N PHE A 42 -22.15 -0.13 -8.66
CA PHE A 42 -21.48 -1.32 -8.13
C PHE A 42 -20.04 -1.42 -8.61
N TRP A 43 -19.80 -1.07 -9.88
CA TRP A 43 -18.47 -0.96 -10.46
C TRP A 43 -17.61 0.08 -9.76
N TYR A 44 -18.17 1.25 -9.45
CA TYR A 44 -17.53 2.27 -8.64
C TYR A 44 -17.14 1.74 -7.25
N ILE A 45 -18.05 1.00 -6.58
CA ILE A 45 -17.78 0.39 -5.28
C ILE A 45 -16.59 -0.60 -5.36
N VAL A 46 -16.59 -1.52 -6.32
CA VAL A 46 -15.52 -2.53 -6.41
C VAL A 46 -14.17 -1.95 -6.83
N LYS A 47 -14.15 -0.83 -7.56
CA LYS A 47 -12.91 -0.12 -7.93
C LYS A 47 -12.33 0.71 -6.79
N LYS A 48 -13.16 1.37 -6.00
CA LYS A 48 -12.72 2.34 -4.98
C LYS A 48 -12.62 1.75 -3.57
N CYS A 49 -13.23 0.60 -3.31
CA CYS A 49 -13.15 -0.03 -2.00
C CYS A 49 -11.85 -0.85 -1.88
N PRO A 50 -10.96 -0.57 -0.89
CA PRO A 50 -9.69 -1.30 -0.72
C PRO A 50 -9.88 -2.78 -0.34
N ARG A 51 -11.13 -3.18 -0.09
CA ARG A 51 -11.55 -4.54 0.24
C ARG A 51 -11.75 -5.43 -0.99
N PHE A 52 -11.67 -4.86 -2.19
CA PHE A 52 -11.84 -5.57 -3.44
C PHE A 52 -10.65 -5.29 -4.35
N VAL A 53 -10.24 -6.31 -5.10
CA VAL A 53 -9.27 -6.19 -6.19
C VAL A 53 -9.95 -6.68 -7.45
N VAL A 54 -9.95 -5.86 -8.51
CA VAL A 54 -10.54 -6.22 -9.80
C VAL A 54 -9.42 -6.64 -10.75
N VAL A 55 -9.49 -7.87 -11.26
CA VAL A 55 -8.54 -8.47 -12.19
C VAL A 55 -9.22 -8.70 -13.53
N ARG A 56 -8.50 -8.48 -14.64
CA ARG A 56 -8.99 -8.76 -15.99
C ARG A 56 -8.52 -10.11 -16.47
N ASN A 57 -9.42 -10.92 -17.02
CA ASN A 57 -9.12 -12.28 -17.44
C ASN A 57 -8.49 -12.37 -18.85
N ARG A 58 -8.61 -11.35 -19.72
CA ARG A 58 -8.05 -11.34 -21.09
C ARG A 58 -7.62 -9.94 -21.58
N GLU A 59 -6.54 -9.85 -22.34
CA GLU A 59 -5.98 -8.61 -22.93
C GLU A 59 -6.68 -8.13 -24.21
N GLY A 60 -7.88 -8.62 -24.54
CA GLY A 60 -8.46 -8.37 -25.87
C GLY A 60 -9.97 -8.21 -25.87
N THR A 61 -10.45 -7.05 -25.43
CA THR A 61 -11.62 -6.30 -25.92
C THR A 61 -11.76 -5.04 -25.07
N ASP A 62 -11.97 -3.87 -25.68
CA ASP A 62 -12.16 -2.58 -24.99
C ASP A 62 -13.45 -2.47 -24.14
N ASP A 63 -14.16 -3.58 -23.93
CA ASP A 63 -15.43 -3.62 -23.19
C ASP A 63 -15.20 -3.97 -21.71
N TRP A 64 -15.42 -3.01 -20.83
CA TRP A 64 -15.01 -3.06 -19.41
C TRP A 64 -16.08 -3.63 -18.46
N GLY A 65 -16.82 -4.67 -18.85
CA GLY A 65 -17.88 -5.26 -18.01
C GLY A 65 -17.92 -6.79 -17.95
N SER A 66 -17.54 -7.49 -19.02
CA SER A 66 -17.90 -8.91 -19.17
C SER A 66 -16.89 -9.92 -18.59
N ASP A 67 -15.62 -9.55 -18.44
CA ASP A 67 -14.50 -10.49 -18.18
C ASP A 67 -13.60 -10.11 -16.96
N CYS A 68 -14.13 -9.33 -16.03
CA CYS A 68 -13.40 -8.95 -14.80
C CYS A 68 -13.73 -9.88 -13.62
N THR A 69 -12.72 -10.33 -12.88
CA THR A 69 -12.84 -11.09 -11.63
C THR A 69 -12.59 -10.16 -10.44
N VAL A 70 -13.49 -10.15 -9.46
CA VAL A 70 -13.36 -9.41 -8.21
C VAL A 70 -12.88 -10.35 -7.11
N VAL A 71 -11.82 -9.98 -6.40
CA VAL A 71 -11.19 -10.77 -5.32
C VAL A 71 -11.29 -10.00 -4.01
N ALA A 72 -11.68 -10.67 -2.92
CA ALA A 72 -11.79 -10.05 -1.60
C ALA A 72 -10.41 -9.84 -0.93
N LYS A 73 -10.21 -8.67 -0.32
CA LYS A 73 -8.94 -8.23 0.28
C LYS A 73 -9.15 -7.73 1.70
N THR A 74 -8.19 -8.01 2.59
CA THR A 74 -8.13 -7.45 3.94
C THR A 74 -6.68 -7.18 4.36
N SER A 75 -6.49 -6.19 5.23
CA SER A 75 -5.22 -5.91 5.90
C SER A 75 -4.99 -6.75 7.16
N LEU A 76 -6.02 -7.43 7.70
CA LEU A 76 -5.90 -8.21 8.93
C LEU A 76 -5.02 -9.46 8.75
N ARG A 77 -4.18 -9.73 9.76
CA ARG A 77 -3.24 -10.87 9.82
C ARG A 77 -3.33 -11.52 11.21
N LEU A 78 -2.85 -12.75 11.36
CA LEU A 78 -2.76 -13.40 12.66
C LEU A 78 -1.49 -12.98 13.41
N CYS A 79 -1.65 -12.64 14.70
CA CYS A 79 -0.51 -12.35 15.55
C CYS A 79 0.30 -13.61 15.84
N LYS A 80 1.60 -13.58 15.52
CA LYS A 80 2.49 -14.73 15.72
C LYS A 80 2.95 -14.90 17.17
N ASN A 81 2.87 -13.84 17.99
CA ASN A 81 3.56 -13.76 19.28
C ASN A 81 2.66 -13.40 20.47
N TYR A 82 1.34 -13.26 20.30
CA TYR A 82 0.48 -12.76 21.38
C TYR A 82 0.45 -13.65 22.63
N THR A 83 0.78 -14.94 22.50
CA THR A 83 0.88 -15.87 23.64
C THR A 83 2.26 -15.86 24.31
N LYS A 84 3.25 -15.14 23.77
CA LYS A 84 4.66 -15.14 24.22
C LYS A 84 5.11 -13.80 24.83
N GLN A 85 4.39 -12.70 24.59
CA GLN A 85 4.73 -11.35 25.06
C GLN A 85 3.47 -10.65 25.58
N HIS A 86 3.65 -9.63 26.45
CA HIS A 86 2.56 -8.69 26.78
C HIS A 86 2.20 -7.91 25.50
N CYS A 87 1.13 -8.35 24.83
CA CYS A 87 0.68 -7.84 23.55
C CYS A 87 -0.27 -6.64 23.76
N ALA A 88 0.25 -5.55 24.35
CA ALA A 88 -0.46 -4.28 24.45
C ALA A 88 -0.37 -3.53 23.11
N ASP A 89 -1.49 -3.01 22.61
CA ASP A 89 -1.64 -2.24 21.35
C ASP A 89 -1.39 -3.02 20.03
N CYS A 90 -1.61 -4.34 20.02
CA CYS A 90 -1.44 -5.16 18.81
C CYS A 90 -2.53 -4.89 17.75
N GLN A 91 -2.11 -4.75 16.49
CA GLN A 91 -2.99 -4.54 15.33
C GLN A 91 -3.26 -5.83 14.53
N GLU A 92 -2.87 -6.99 15.08
CA GLU A 92 -3.08 -8.31 14.48
C GLU A 92 -4.10 -9.13 15.29
N LEU A 93 -4.79 -10.06 14.64
CA LEU A 93 -5.80 -10.90 15.26
C LEU A 93 -5.18 -11.96 16.19
N HIS A 94 -5.71 -12.04 17.40
CA HIS A 94 -5.37 -13.06 18.37
C HIS A 94 -6.27 -14.27 18.15
N LEU A 95 -5.87 -15.17 17.25
CA LEU A 95 -6.58 -16.41 16.95
C LEU A 95 -5.63 -17.60 16.86
N CYS A 96 -6.16 -18.78 17.13
CA CYS A 96 -5.47 -20.04 16.92
C CYS A 96 -5.36 -20.34 15.41
N LYS A 97 -4.14 -20.51 14.92
CA LYS A 97 -3.90 -20.91 13.52
C LYS A 97 -4.63 -22.19 13.13
N TYR A 98 -4.65 -23.20 14.00
CA TYR A 98 -5.36 -24.46 13.75
C TYR A 98 -6.88 -24.34 13.84
N PHE A 99 -7.39 -23.30 14.50
CA PHE A 99 -8.81 -22.98 14.51
C PHE A 99 -9.22 -22.40 13.15
N VAL A 100 -8.43 -21.48 12.60
CA VAL A 100 -8.60 -20.97 11.22
C VAL A 100 -8.52 -22.11 10.18
N TYR A 101 -7.70 -23.12 10.44
CA TYR A 101 -7.62 -24.32 9.59
C TYR A 101 -8.78 -25.32 9.77
N GLY A 102 -9.71 -25.09 10.69
CA GLY A 102 -10.85 -25.97 10.97
C GLY A 102 -10.51 -27.28 11.72
N ASN A 103 -9.25 -27.49 12.11
CA ASN A 103 -8.75 -28.80 12.58
C ASN A 103 -7.99 -28.72 13.92
N CYS A 104 -8.28 -27.71 14.75
CA CYS A 104 -7.66 -27.58 16.07
C CYS A 104 -8.06 -28.73 17.02
N ARG A 105 -7.08 -29.55 17.39
CA ARG A 105 -7.26 -30.70 18.31
C ARG A 105 -7.65 -30.31 19.74
N PHE A 106 -7.52 -29.03 20.11
CA PHE A 106 -7.79 -28.51 21.46
C PHE A 106 -9.04 -27.61 21.54
N GLY A 107 -9.80 -27.47 20.44
CA GLY A 107 -10.99 -26.61 20.41
C GLY A 107 -12.30 -27.29 20.85
N LYS A 108 -12.37 -28.63 20.76
CA LYS A 108 -13.59 -29.43 21.02
C LYS A 108 -13.37 -30.55 22.05
N GLY A 109 -12.24 -30.53 22.77
CA GLY A 109 -11.78 -31.63 23.64
C GLY A 109 -11.61 -31.25 25.11
N ARG A 110 -11.10 -32.19 25.93
CA ARG A 110 -10.94 -32.05 27.40
C ARG A 110 -9.89 -31.02 27.85
N LYS A 111 -8.98 -30.58 26.96
CA LYS A 111 -7.92 -29.59 27.25
C LYS A 111 -8.16 -28.35 26.42
N GLN A 112 -8.12 -27.18 27.07
CA GLN A 112 -8.30 -25.89 26.42
C GLN A 112 -7.10 -25.55 25.51
N CYS A 113 -7.39 -24.95 24.37
CA CYS A 113 -6.38 -24.43 23.47
C CYS A 113 -5.61 -23.27 24.14
N LYS A 114 -4.28 -23.25 23.97
CA LYS A 114 -3.44 -22.12 24.44
C LYS A 114 -3.68 -20.83 23.66
N PHE A 115 -4.26 -20.94 22.47
CA PHE A 115 -4.55 -19.83 21.58
C PHE A 115 -6.06 -19.60 21.57
N SER A 116 -6.47 -18.34 21.45
CA SER A 116 -7.88 -17.93 21.42
C SER A 116 -8.61 -18.54 20.22
N HIS A 117 -9.82 -19.03 20.47
CA HIS A 117 -10.81 -19.42 19.45
C HIS A 117 -11.96 -18.40 19.40
N ASP A 118 -11.83 -17.28 20.11
CA ASP A 118 -12.85 -16.25 20.20
C ASP A 118 -12.56 -15.13 19.20
N ILE A 119 -13.28 -15.16 18.08
CA ILE A 119 -13.24 -14.13 17.03
C ILE A 119 -13.77 -12.81 17.57
N GLY A 120 -14.77 -12.84 18.46
CA GLY A 120 -15.40 -11.66 19.05
C GLY A 120 -14.73 -11.12 20.31
N SER A 121 -13.53 -11.62 20.65
CA SER A 121 -12.82 -11.18 21.85
C SER A 121 -12.64 -9.67 21.91
N GLU A 122 -12.47 -9.12 23.13
CA GLU A 122 -12.28 -7.68 23.37
C GLU A 122 -11.16 -7.07 22.50
N HIS A 123 -10.11 -7.86 22.24
CA HIS A 123 -9.00 -7.47 21.35
C HIS A 123 -9.37 -7.51 19.87
N ASN A 124 -10.01 -8.59 19.40
CA ASN A 124 -10.28 -8.80 17.98
C ASN A 124 -11.43 -7.93 17.46
N HIS A 125 -12.45 -7.67 18.29
CA HIS A 125 -13.68 -7.00 17.86
C HIS A 125 -13.44 -5.59 17.30
N PRO A 126 -12.64 -4.70 17.92
CA PRO A 126 -12.32 -3.39 17.35
C PRO A 126 -11.62 -3.48 15.98
N LEU A 127 -10.66 -4.40 15.82
CA LEU A 127 -9.93 -4.60 14.56
C LEU A 127 -10.85 -5.09 13.43
N LEU A 128 -11.73 -6.05 13.74
CA LEU A 128 -12.74 -6.54 12.81
C LEU A 128 -13.77 -5.47 12.47
N ARG A 129 -14.11 -4.59 13.42
CA ARG A 129 -15.05 -3.49 13.20
C ARG A 129 -14.46 -2.40 12.32
N GLU A 130 -13.21 -2.01 12.53
CA GLU A 130 -12.48 -1.04 11.71
C GLU A 130 -12.41 -1.48 10.24
N CYS A 131 -12.16 -2.77 10.01
CA CYS A 131 -12.16 -3.36 8.67
C CYS A 131 -13.57 -3.71 8.15
N THR A 132 -14.62 -3.51 8.95
CA THR A 132 -16.02 -3.86 8.66
C THR A 132 -16.25 -5.35 8.30
N LEU A 133 -15.57 -6.23 9.03
CA LEU A 133 -15.61 -7.70 8.90
C LEU A 133 -16.29 -8.41 10.08
N HIS A 134 -16.70 -7.67 11.11
CA HIS A 134 -17.31 -8.19 12.34
C HIS A 134 -18.65 -8.95 12.15
N GLU A 135 -19.31 -8.79 11.00
CA GLU A 135 -20.56 -9.47 10.66
C GLU A 135 -20.37 -10.70 9.73
N LEU A 136 -19.13 -11.02 9.33
CA LEU A 136 -18.84 -12.21 8.54
C LEU A 136 -18.98 -13.50 9.37
N THR A 137 -19.33 -14.59 8.70
CA THR A 137 -19.31 -15.92 9.30
C THR A 137 -17.87 -16.37 9.58
N GLU A 138 -17.69 -17.34 10.48
CA GLU A 138 -16.36 -17.87 10.81
C GLU A 138 -15.65 -18.41 9.56
N ASP A 139 -16.35 -19.21 8.75
CA ASP A 139 -15.82 -19.81 7.53
C ASP A 139 -15.43 -18.76 6.49
N ASP A 140 -16.27 -17.73 6.30
CA ASP A 140 -15.98 -16.62 5.39
C ASP A 140 -14.73 -15.83 5.84
N LEU A 141 -14.62 -15.56 7.15
CA LEU A 141 -13.47 -14.86 7.72
C LEU A 141 -12.19 -15.70 7.58
N PHE A 142 -12.26 -17.00 7.84
CA PHE A 142 -11.11 -17.89 7.71
C PHE A 142 -10.62 -17.98 6.27
N LEU A 143 -11.53 -18.10 5.30
CA LEU A 143 -11.18 -18.08 3.89
C LEU A 143 -10.50 -16.75 3.50
N LEU A 144 -11.06 -15.64 3.96
CA LEU A 144 -10.50 -14.31 3.70
C LEU A 144 -9.09 -14.18 4.30
N LEU A 145 -8.86 -14.71 5.50
CA LEU A 145 -7.53 -14.73 6.13
C LEU A 145 -6.55 -15.64 5.36
N LEU A 146 -6.97 -16.83 4.94
CA LEU A 146 -6.12 -17.78 4.21
C LEU A 146 -5.56 -17.20 2.91
N GLN A 147 -6.34 -16.39 2.18
CA GLN A 147 -5.89 -15.76 0.93
C GLN A 147 -5.13 -14.44 1.12
N ASN A 148 -5.18 -13.82 2.31
CA ASN A 148 -4.54 -12.53 2.58
C ASN A 148 -3.30 -12.63 3.49
N ASP A 149 -3.23 -13.60 4.40
CA ASP A 149 -2.11 -13.79 5.33
C ASP A 149 -1.07 -14.79 4.77
N PRO A 150 0.12 -14.32 4.32
CA PRO A 150 1.13 -15.18 3.72
C PRO A 150 1.76 -16.18 4.70
N SER A 151 1.52 -16.05 6.01
CA SER A 151 2.04 -16.99 7.02
C SER A 151 1.13 -18.22 7.24
N LEU A 152 -0.07 -18.20 6.65
CA LEU A 152 -1.05 -19.27 6.80
C LEU A 152 -0.89 -20.39 5.79
N LEU A 153 -0.38 -20.15 4.59
CA LEU A 153 -0.28 -21.20 3.56
C LEU A 153 1.16 -21.44 3.11
N PRO A 154 1.55 -22.69 2.79
CA PRO A 154 2.84 -22.96 2.16
C PRO A 154 2.98 -22.26 0.80
N GLU A 155 4.21 -21.93 0.42
CA GLU A 155 4.46 -21.43 -0.93
C GLU A 155 4.26 -22.51 -2.00
N VAL A 156 3.99 -22.08 -3.22
CA VAL A 156 4.04 -22.92 -4.42
C VAL A 156 5.50 -23.20 -4.79
N CYS A 157 5.82 -24.46 -5.10
CA CYS A 157 7.15 -24.86 -5.49
C CYS A 157 7.49 -24.33 -6.89
N SER A 158 8.45 -23.40 -6.97
CA SER A 158 8.94 -22.86 -8.25
C SER A 158 9.69 -23.91 -9.07
N HIS A 159 10.40 -24.84 -8.41
CA HIS A 159 11.14 -25.91 -9.08
C HIS A 159 10.23 -26.98 -9.70
N TYR A 160 9.06 -27.22 -9.10
CA TYR A 160 8.05 -28.10 -9.67
C TYR A 160 7.59 -27.60 -11.05
N ASN A 161 7.52 -26.29 -11.25
CA ASN A 161 7.08 -25.68 -12.51
C ASN A 161 8.17 -25.61 -13.59
N LYS A 162 9.36 -26.18 -13.36
CA LYS A 162 10.49 -26.22 -14.30
C LYS A 162 10.85 -27.66 -14.67
N GLY A 163 11.45 -27.90 -15.84
CA GLY A 163 11.87 -29.25 -16.26
C GLY A 163 10.75 -30.16 -16.80
N THR A 164 11.09 -31.40 -17.15
CA THR A 164 10.22 -32.31 -17.93
C THR A 164 9.66 -33.52 -17.16
N GLY A 165 10.19 -33.82 -15.97
CA GLY A 165 9.75 -34.94 -15.13
C GLY A 165 8.43 -34.67 -14.37
N PRO A 166 7.85 -35.71 -13.72
CA PRO A 166 6.59 -35.60 -12.97
C PRO A 166 6.66 -34.56 -11.84
N TYR A 167 7.82 -34.43 -11.19
CA TYR A 167 8.10 -33.39 -10.17
C TYR A 167 8.87 -32.19 -10.73
N GLY A 168 9.04 -32.12 -12.05
CA GLY A 168 9.80 -31.07 -12.70
C GLY A 168 11.28 -31.12 -12.33
N ALA A 169 11.80 -29.99 -11.84
CA ALA A 169 13.17 -29.85 -11.33
C ALA A 169 13.24 -29.90 -9.80
N CYS A 170 12.13 -30.24 -9.12
CA CYS A 170 12.10 -30.36 -7.67
C CYS A 170 12.83 -31.64 -7.24
N THR A 171 13.98 -31.48 -6.60
CA THR A 171 14.77 -32.60 -6.06
C THR A 171 14.13 -33.26 -4.85
N PHE A 172 13.23 -32.56 -4.16
CA PHE A 172 12.54 -33.08 -2.97
C PHE A 172 11.36 -33.98 -3.30
N GLN A 173 10.79 -33.93 -4.52
CA GLN A 173 9.70 -34.81 -4.97
C GLN A 173 8.55 -34.92 -3.94
N GLU A 174 8.23 -36.13 -3.48
CA GLU A 174 7.25 -36.43 -2.42
C GLU A 174 7.71 -36.08 -0.99
N ASN A 175 8.80 -35.37 -0.82
CA ASN A 175 9.21 -34.81 0.47
C ASN A 175 9.22 -33.27 0.40
N CYS A 176 8.69 -32.68 -0.67
CA CYS A 176 8.64 -31.24 -0.82
C CYS A 176 7.66 -30.63 0.20
N THR A 177 8.14 -29.63 0.94
CA THR A 177 7.34 -28.86 1.90
C THR A 177 6.54 -27.73 1.24
N LYS A 178 6.67 -27.56 -0.09
CA LYS A 178 5.96 -26.57 -0.89
C LYS A 178 4.90 -27.25 -1.75
N VAL A 179 3.86 -26.52 -2.14
CA VAL A 179 2.76 -27.08 -2.93
C VAL A 179 3.19 -27.28 -4.38
N HIS A 180 2.96 -28.47 -4.92
CA HIS A 180 3.15 -28.80 -6.31
C HIS A 180 1.87 -28.53 -7.10
N ILE A 181 1.77 -27.33 -7.66
CA ILE A 181 0.65 -26.89 -8.48
C ILE A 181 1.18 -26.07 -9.67
N CYS A 182 0.49 -26.17 -10.80
CA CYS A 182 0.81 -25.48 -12.03
C CYS A 182 0.73 -23.96 -11.85
N MET A 183 1.84 -23.26 -12.09
CA MET A 183 1.89 -21.80 -11.99
C MET A 183 1.00 -21.13 -13.05
N HIS A 184 0.97 -21.67 -14.27
CA HIS A 184 0.08 -21.16 -15.33
C HIS A 184 -1.41 -21.33 -15.00
N TYR A 185 -1.76 -22.37 -14.25
CA TYR A 185 -3.14 -22.54 -13.77
C TYR A 185 -3.49 -21.49 -12.73
N ILE A 186 -2.56 -21.19 -11.82
CA ILE A 186 -2.71 -20.12 -10.82
C ILE A 186 -2.79 -18.74 -11.50
N GLN A 187 -2.06 -18.54 -12.59
CA GLN A 187 -2.07 -17.32 -13.38
C GLN A 187 -3.31 -17.15 -14.25
N GLY A 188 -4.04 -18.25 -14.51
CA GLY A 188 -5.21 -18.25 -15.39
C GLY A 188 -4.88 -18.36 -16.89
N ASP A 189 -3.62 -18.63 -17.25
CA ASP A 189 -3.13 -18.70 -18.64
C ASP A 189 -2.74 -20.13 -19.08
N CYS A 190 -3.08 -21.16 -18.29
CA CYS A 190 -2.79 -22.55 -18.65
C CYS A 190 -3.60 -23.03 -19.86
N MET A 191 -2.96 -23.07 -21.02
CA MET A 191 -3.57 -23.50 -22.28
C MET A 191 -3.86 -25.01 -22.37
N PHE A 192 -3.32 -25.81 -21.46
CA PHE A 192 -3.39 -27.28 -21.55
C PHE A 192 -4.59 -27.89 -20.83
N GLY A 193 -5.29 -27.13 -19.97
CA GLY A 193 -6.43 -27.61 -19.20
C GLY A 193 -6.14 -28.95 -18.50
N HIS A 194 -7.01 -29.93 -18.66
CA HIS A 194 -6.85 -31.29 -18.10
C HIS A 194 -5.67 -32.09 -18.68
N LYS A 195 -5.10 -31.68 -19.81
CA LYS A 195 -3.93 -32.32 -20.43
C LYS A 195 -2.60 -31.72 -19.93
N CYS A 196 -2.65 -30.80 -18.97
CA CYS A 196 -1.45 -30.20 -18.41
C CYS A 196 -0.57 -31.24 -17.74
N LYS A 197 0.74 -31.15 -17.99
CA LYS A 197 1.75 -32.01 -17.32
C LYS A 197 1.93 -31.65 -15.84
N ARG A 198 1.39 -30.51 -15.41
CA ARG A 198 1.42 -30.01 -14.03
C ARG A 198 0.03 -30.15 -13.41
N GLN A 199 0.01 -30.38 -12.10
CA GLN A 199 -1.24 -30.57 -11.37
C GLN A 199 -2.02 -29.26 -11.24
N HIS A 200 -3.33 -29.30 -11.45
CA HIS A 200 -4.26 -28.19 -11.19
C HIS A 200 -5.07 -28.39 -9.90
N ILE A 201 -4.95 -29.57 -9.30
CA ILE A 201 -5.58 -29.97 -8.03
C ILE A 201 -4.46 -30.43 -7.11
N ILE A 202 -4.66 -30.30 -5.80
CA ILE A 202 -3.75 -30.87 -4.82
C ILE A 202 -3.80 -32.40 -4.93
N ASP A 203 -2.66 -33.02 -5.26
CA ASP A 203 -2.53 -34.47 -5.36
C ASP A 203 -2.60 -35.16 -3.97
N GLN A 204 -2.63 -36.49 -3.96
CA GLN A 204 -2.77 -37.25 -2.71
C GLN A 204 -1.59 -36.99 -1.75
N HIS A 205 -0.38 -36.81 -2.29
CA HIS A 205 0.80 -36.54 -1.49
C HIS A 205 0.72 -35.15 -0.84
N GLY A 206 0.42 -34.11 -1.63
CA GLY A 206 0.23 -32.74 -1.15
C GLY A 206 -0.90 -32.65 -0.12
N ARG A 207 -1.99 -33.41 -0.31
CA ARG A 207 -3.08 -33.51 0.67
C ARG A 207 -2.58 -34.02 2.02
N ARG A 208 -1.84 -35.13 2.06
CA ARG A 208 -1.28 -35.67 3.32
C ARG A 208 -0.37 -34.64 4.00
N MET A 209 0.52 -34.01 3.24
CA MET A 209 1.43 -32.97 3.75
C MET A 209 0.67 -31.77 4.37
N LEU A 210 -0.46 -31.37 3.78
CA LEU A 210 -1.29 -30.27 4.28
C LEU A 210 -2.15 -30.68 5.49
N GLU A 211 -2.68 -31.90 5.50
CA GLU A 211 -3.38 -32.48 6.65
C GLU A 211 -2.45 -32.63 7.86
N ASP A 212 -1.20 -33.02 7.64
CA ASP A 212 -0.16 -33.08 8.69
C ASP A 212 0.17 -31.69 9.27
N ARG A 213 0.01 -30.63 8.46
CA ARG A 213 0.08 -29.23 8.92
C ARG A 213 -1.20 -28.74 9.58
N GLY A 214 -2.23 -29.57 9.63
CA GLY A 214 -3.48 -29.32 10.32
C GLY A 214 -4.53 -28.61 9.50
N LEU A 215 -4.45 -28.57 8.16
CA LEU A 215 -5.54 -28.07 7.31
C LEU A 215 -6.68 -29.09 7.21
N SER A 216 -7.93 -28.63 7.13
CA SER A 216 -9.09 -29.48 6.85
C SER A 216 -9.15 -29.91 5.39
N GLY A 217 -9.76 -31.08 5.13
CA GLY A 217 -9.91 -31.59 3.76
C GLY A 217 -10.75 -30.66 2.86
N GLU A 218 -11.70 -29.94 3.44
CA GLU A 218 -12.52 -28.93 2.76
C GLU A 218 -11.68 -27.74 2.29
N ILE A 219 -10.83 -27.19 3.17
CA ILE A 219 -9.92 -26.11 2.78
C ILE A 219 -8.93 -26.59 1.71
N ILE A 220 -8.38 -27.80 1.86
CA ILE A 220 -7.42 -28.37 0.90
C ILE A 220 -8.03 -28.50 -0.50
N HIS A 221 -9.31 -28.87 -0.58
CA HIS A 221 -10.03 -28.94 -1.85
C HIS A 221 -10.12 -27.56 -2.54
N ASP A 222 -10.28 -26.49 -1.77
CA ASP A 222 -10.43 -25.13 -2.28
C ASP A 222 -9.11 -24.37 -2.48
N LEU A 223 -7.98 -24.92 -2.00
CA LEU A 223 -6.65 -24.31 -2.14
C LEU A 223 -6.27 -23.89 -3.56
N PRO A 224 -6.57 -24.63 -4.64
CA PRO A 224 -6.25 -24.17 -5.99
C PRO A 224 -6.85 -22.79 -6.31
N PHE A 225 -8.10 -22.54 -5.89
CA PHE A 225 -8.77 -21.24 -6.04
C PHE A 225 -8.17 -20.19 -5.10
N ILE A 226 -7.85 -20.57 -3.85
CA ILE A 226 -7.21 -19.66 -2.90
C ILE A 226 -5.83 -19.21 -3.41
N TYR A 227 -5.03 -20.09 -4.03
CA TYR A 227 -3.75 -19.71 -4.64
C TYR A 227 -3.91 -18.80 -5.87
N GLN A 228 -4.95 -19.00 -6.69
CA GLN A 228 -5.31 -18.04 -7.74
C GLN A 228 -5.59 -16.66 -7.14
N ASN A 229 -6.37 -16.59 -6.07
CA ASN A 229 -6.67 -15.33 -5.38
C ASN A 229 -5.39 -14.70 -4.80
N ILE A 230 -4.53 -15.48 -4.15
CA ILE A 230 -3.23 -14.99 -3.63
C ILE A 230 -2.38 -14.41 -4.77
N HIS A 231 -2.35 -15.08 -5.93
CA HIS A 231 -1.65 -14.56 -7.10
C HIS A 231 -2.27 -13.24 -7.57
N HIS A 232 -3.60 -13.16 -7.69
CA HIS A 232 -4.30 -11.92 -8.04
C HIS A 232 -4.07 -10.77 -7.04
N LEU A 233 -3.93 -11.08 -5.75
CA LEU A 233 -3.67 -10.09 -4.70
C LEU A 233 -2.19 -9.62 -4.67
N THR A 234 -1.27 -10.45 -5.17
CA THR A 234 0.18 -10.17 -5.16
C THR A 234 0.71 -9.68 -6.52
N THR A 235 -0.03 -9.92 -7.60
CA THR A 235 0.36 -9.50 -8.96
C THR A 235 -0.13 -8.08 -9.23
N PRO A 236 0.74 -7.16 -9.66
CA PRO A 236 0.32 -5.83 -10.09
C PRO A 236 -0.57 -5.96 -11.34
N THR A 237 -1.82 -5.48 -11.26
CA THR A 237 -2.73 -5.45 -12.42
C THR A 237 -2.23 -4.41 -13.44
N PRO A 238 -2.15 -4.73 -14.75
CA PRO A 238 -1.68 -3.79 -15.77
C PRO A 238 -2.62 -2.59 -16.01
N TYR A 239 -3.84 -2.62 -15.44
CA TYR A 239 -4.85 -1.57 -15.59
C TYR A 239 -5.50 -1.14 -14.26
N SER A 240 -4.82 -1.31 -13.13
CA SER A 240 -5.07 -0.38 -12.03
C SER A 240 -4.60 1.00 -12.50
N PRO A 241 -5.45 2.04 -12.47
CA PRO A 241 -4.94 3.39 -12.27
C PRO A 241 -4.02 3.29 -11.05
N ARG A 242 -2.80 3.81 -11.14
CA ARG A 242 -1.87 3.87 -10.01
C ARG A 242 -2.53 4.65 -8.88
N GLU A 243 -3.30 3.98 -8.04
CA GLU A 243 -3.60 4.39 -6.68
C GLU A 243 -2.44 3.89 -5.82
N SER A 244 -1.34 4.63 -5.92
CA SER A 244 -0.32 4.74 -4.90
C SER A 244 -0.97 5.35 -3.65
N VAL A 245 -1.39 4.48 -2.71
CA VAL A 245 -1.33 4.84 -1.29
C VAL A 245 -0.16 4.06 -0.70
N PRO A 246 0.89 4.74 -0.18
CA PRO A 246 2.16 4.12 0.18
C PRO A 246 2.02 3.05 1.27
N ASP A 247 2.61 1.89 1.02
CA ASP A 247 3.04 0.96 2.07
C ASP A 247 4.20 1.62 2.82
N LEU A 248 3.86 2.33 3.90
CA LEU A 248 4.78 2.65 4.98
C LEU A 248 5.08 1.34 5.71
N LEU A 249 5.97 0.52 5.15
CA LEU A 249 6.96 -0.32 5.81
C LEU A 249 7.45 -1.40 4.83
N SER A 250 8.33 -0.97 3.92
CA SER A 250 9.44 -1.71 3.31
C SER A 250 9.53 -1.63 1.79
N LYS A 251 9.90 -0.45 1.30
CA LYS A 251 11.01 -0.27 0.34
C LYS A 251 11.36 1.22 0.24
N PRO A 252 12.65 1.55 0.01
CA PRO A 252 13.13 2.92 0.07
C PRO A 252 12.45 3.76 -1.02
N VAL A 253 11.97 4.95 -0.65
CA VAL A 253 11.51 5.98 -1.58
C VAL A 253 12.70 6.42 -2.48
N SER A 254 12.93 5.68 -3.55
CA SER A 254 13.86 6.11 -4.58
C SER A 254 13.12 6.01 -5.89
N GLN A 255 12.97 7.17 -6.54
CA GLN A 255 12.33 7.45 -7.83
C GLN A 255 10.83 7.75 -7.72
N THR A 256 10.53 9.04 -7.61
CA THR A 256 9.26 9.64 -8.06
C THR A 256 8.88 9.04 -9.41
N ASP A 257 7.62 8.62 -9.55
CA ASP A 257 7.08 8.23 -10.84
C ASP A 257 7.24 9.43 -11.79
N GLU A 258 8.08 9.30 -12.83
CA GLU A 258 8.33 10.39 -13.77
C GLU A 258 7.02 10.94 -14.36
N ARG A 259 5.95 10.14 -14.37
CA ARG A 259 4.62 10.53 -14.84
C ARG A 259 3.90 11.56 -13.95
N GLU A 260 4.33 11.69 -12.71
CA GLU A 260 3.77 12.63 -11.71
C GLU A 260 4.67 13.85 -11.49
N GLU A 261 5.82 13.92 -12.16
CA GLU A 261 6.71 15.08 -12.13
C GLU A 261 6.28 16.15 -13.14
N ILE A 262 6.43 17.41 -12.76
CA ILE A 262 6.21 18.53 -13.67
C ILE A 262 7.39 18.63 -14.65
N CYS A 263 7.07 18.71 -15.94
CA CYS A 263 8.05 18.78 -17.00
C CYS A 263 8.82 20.11 -16.98
N LEU A 264 10.09 20.09 -16.54
CA LEU A 264 10.97 21.26 -16.57
C LEU A 264 11.08 21.92 -17.95
N HIS A 265 11.13 21.12 -19.01
CA HIS A 265 11.22 21.64 -20.38
C HIS A 265 9.94 22.35 -20.80
N PHE A 266 8.77 21.93 -20.29
CA PHE A 266 7.51 22.60 -20.57
C PHE A 266 7.46 23.98 -19.90
N ILE A 267 7.85 24.06 -18.62
CA ILE A 267 7.95 25.34 -17.90
C ILE A 267 8.87 26.32 -18.66
N ARG A 268 9.98 25.82 -19.21
CA ARG A 268 10.93 26.61 -20.03
C ARG A 268 10.54 26.76 -21.51
N ARG A 269 9.30 26.42 -21.89
CA ARG A 269 8.77 26.53 -23.27
C ARG A 269 9.61 25.80 -24.34
N SER A 270 10.29 24.72 -23.96
CA SER A 270 11.24 23.96 -24.80
C SER A 270 10.94 22.45 -24.86
N CYS A 271 9.80 21.99 -24.33
CA CYS A 271 9.40 20.59 -24.41
C CYS A 271 9.09 20.19 -25.86
N ARG A 272 9.83 19.21 -26.39
CA ARG A 272 9.66 18.70 -27.76
C ARG A 272 8.57 17.64 -27.90
N PHE A 273 8.08 17.10 -26.78
CA PHE A 273 7.16 15.96 -26.76
C PHE A 273 5.67 16.36 -26.71
N GLN A 274 5.35 17.63 -26.41
CA GLN A 274 3.98 18.16 -26.38
C GLN A 274 3.01 17.18 -25.68
N ASP A 275 1.89 16.80 -26.31
CA ASP A 275 0.87 15.93 -25.73
C ASP A 275 1.30 14.46 -25.53
N LYS A 276 2.48 14.08 -26.06
CA LYS A 276 3.09 12.77 -25.83
C LYS A 276 4.09 12.78 -24.67
N CYS A 277 4.27 13.91 -23.98
CA CYS A 277 5.15 13.97 -22.82
C CYS A 277 4.55 13.16 -21.67
N ILE A 278 5.34 12.22 -21.14
CA ILE A 278 4.91 11.41 -20.00
C ILE A 278 4.80 12.25 -18.71
N ARG A 279 5.48 13.41 -18.66
CA ARG A 279 5.52 14.32 -17.51
C ARG A 279 4.39 15.35 -17.59
N ILE A 280 4.00 15.90 -16.44
CA ILE A 280 2.89 16.85 -16.35
C ILE A 280 3.29 18.22 -16.93
N HIS A 281 2.48 18.73 -17.85
CA HIS A 281 2.64 20.07 -18.40
C HIS A 281 1.91 21.09 -17.53
N PHE A 282 2.67 21.84 -16.73
CA PHE A 282 2.15 22.90 -15.87
C PHE A 282 3.13 24.09 -15.82
N ASN A 283 2.63 25.29 -15.61
CA ASN A 283 3.40 26.55 -15.76
C ASN A 283 4.22 26.93 -14.51
N LEU A 284 4.05 26.22 -13.39
CA LEU A 284 4.75 26.46 -12.13
C LEU A 284 5.54 25.22 -11.71
N PRO A 285 6.62 25.37 -10.90
CA PRO A 285 7.41 24.24 -10.43
C PRO A 285 6.70 23.38 -9.37
N TYR A 286 5.49 23.78 -8.97
CA TYR A 286 4.60 23.08 -8.05
C TYR A 286 3.18 23.12 -8.59
N LYS A 287 2.40 22.06 -8.32
CA LYS A 287 0.97 22.00 -8.64
C LYS A 287 0.21 21.38 -7.47
N TRP A 288 -0.85 22.02 -7.01
CA TRP A 288 -1.72 21.52 -5.95
C TRP A 288 -3.06 21.08 -6.51
N GLU A 289 -3.47 19.86 -6.17
CA GLU A 289 -4.71 19.29 -6.64
C GLU A 289 -5.48 18.69 -5.49
N VAL A 290 -6.80 18.80 -5.53
CA VAL A 290 -7.73 18.15 -4.60
C VAL A 290 -8.54 17.11 -5.34
N PHE A 291 -8.76 15.97 -4.71
CA PHE A 291 -9.55 14.91 -5.27
C PHE A 291 -11.03 15.17 -4.99
N GLU A 292 -11.80 15.52 -6.03
CA GLU A 292 -13.23 15.88 -5.91
C GLU A 292 -14.09 15.15 -6.94
N GLY A 293 -14.98 14.30 -6.42
CA GLY A 293 -15.79 13.38 -7.22
C GLY A 293 -14.96 12.18 -7.64
N ASP A 294 -14.37 12.23 -8.83
CA ASP A 294 -13.56 11.14 -9.39
C ASP A 294 -12.34 11.64 -10.18
N SER A 295 -11.93 12.89 -9.96
CA SER A 295 -10.74 13.45 -10.61
C SER A 295 -9.99 14.42 -9.70
N TRP A 296 -8.68 14.50 -9.95
CA TRP A 296 -7.85 15.55 -9.38
C TRP A 296 -8.18 16.87 -10.06
N ARG A 297 -8.57 17.86 -9.25
CA ARG A 297 -8.87 19.22 -9.70
C ARG A 297 -7.88 20.20 -9.11
N ASP A 298 -7.47 21.17 -9.91
CA ASP A 298 -6.54 22.19 -9.49
C ASP A 298 -7.12 23.02 -8.33
N LEU A 299 -6.33 23.18 -7.26
CA LEU A 299 -6.68 24.04 -6.15
C LEU A 299 -6.49 25.51 -6.56
N ARG A 300 -7.52 26.33 -6.29
CA ARG A 300 -7.43 27.79 -6.43
C ARG A 300 -6.43 28.36 -5.41
N HIS A 301 -5.85 29.53 -5.69
CA HIS A 301 -4.88 30.21 -4.81
C HIS A 301 -3.64 29.35 -4.48
N MET A 302 -3.18 28.58 -5.47
CA MET A 302 -2.09 27.62 -5.34
C MET A 302 -0.77 28.22 -4.85
N GLU A 303 -0.48 29.47 -5.20
CA GLU A 303 0.70 30.18 -4.71
C GLU A 303 0.63 30.44 -3.20
N ASP A 304 -0.54 30.78 -2.66
CA ASP A 304 -0.72 31.01 -1.22
C ASP A 304 -0.62 29.69 -0.43
N ILE A 305 -1.15 28.60 -1.00
CA ILE A 305 -1.01 27.25 -0.45
C ILE A 305 0.46 26.84 -0.43
N GLU A 306 1.18 27.01 -1.54
CA GLU A 306 2.60 26.71 -1.64
C GLU A 306 3.41 27.54 -0.65
N ARG A 307 3.17 28.86 -0.59
CA ARG A 307 3.85 29.76 0.35
C ARG A 307 3.65 29.33 1.80
N ALA A 308 2.45 28.86 2.14
CA ALA A 308 2.17 28.34 3.47
C ALA A 308 2.83 26.98 3.72
N PHE A 309 2.84 26.09 2.72
CA PHE A 309 3.49 24.79 2.82
C PHE A 309 5.00 24.92 3.01
N CYS A 310 5.66 25.84 2.29
CA CYS A 310 7.09 26.13 2.41
C CYS A 310 7.50 26.58 3.82
N ASP A 311 6.59 27.18 4.61
CA ASP A 311 6.88 27.60 5.97
C ASP A 311 6.81 26.39 6.93
N PRO A 312 7.93 25.95 7.53
CA PRO A 312 7.94 24.80 8.42
C PRO A 312 7.16 25.03 9.71
N ARG A 313 6.74 26.26 10.05
CA ARG A 313 5.89 26.54 11.22
C ARG A 313 4.41 26.23 10.95
N LYS A 314 3.97 26.33 9.71
CA LYS A 314 2.57 26.13 9.34
C LYS A 314 2.26 24.64 9.16
N SER A 315 1.13 24.23 9.71
CA SER A 315 0.55 22.90 9.49
C SER A 315 -0.61 22.92 8.49
N GLU A 316 -1.11 24.11 8.13
CA GLU A 316 -2.27 24.27 7.26
C GLU A 316 -2.13 25.47 6.32
N SER A 317 -2.87 25.44 5.21
CA SER A 317 -2.97 26.56 4.27
C SER A 317 -3.93 27.64 4.79
N PRO A 318 -3.75 28.92 4.37
CA PRO A 318 -4.71 29.97 4.69
C PRO A 318 -6.05 29.74 3.98
N GLY A 319 -7.15 30.23 4.57
CA GLY A 319 -8.50 30.21 3.98
C GLY A 319 -9.50 29.35 4.75
N THR A 320 -10.78 29.45 4.36
CA THR A 320 -11.90 28.74 5.02
C THR A 320 -11.94 27.24 4.74
N ARG A 321 -11.39 26.80 3.59
CA ARG A 321 -11.20 25.38 3.23
C ARG A 321 -9.71 25.08 3.21
N SER A 322 -9.09 25.09 4.38
CA SER A 322 -7.65 24.90 4.55
C SER A 322 -7.21 23.48 4.18
N VAL A 323 -6.02 23.38 3.60
CA VAL A 323 -5.32 22.11 3.37
C VAL A 323 -4.48 21.81 4.61
N ASP A 324 -4.71 20.66 5.25
CA ASP A 324 -3.84 20.13 6.29
C ASP A 324 -2.60 19.49 5.63
N PHE A 325 -1.43 20.05 5.90
CA PHE A 325 -0.15 19.63 5.33
C PHE A 325 0.47 18.40 5.99
N LEU A 326 -0.08 17.93 7.11
CA LEU A 326 0.36 16.71 7.79
C LEU A 326 -0.41 15.51 7.25
N THR A 327 -1.73 15.64 7.10
CA THR A 327 -2.58 14.56 6.57
C THR A 327 -2.71 14.60 5.06
N MET A 328 -2.35 15.72 4.41
CA MET A 328 -2.56 15.98 2.99
C MET A 328 -4.05 15.88 2.61
N MET A 329 -4.90 16.52 3.42
CA MET A 329 -6.36 16.53 3.25
C MET A 329 -6.91 17.96 3.27
N ARG A 330 -8.01 18.20 2.56
CA ARG A 330 -8.85 19.39 2.69
C ARG A 330 -10.25 18.94 3.07
N GLU A 331 -10.66 19.24 4.30
CA GLU A 331 -11.88 18.68 4.92
C GLU A 331 -11.87 17.14 4.90
N THR A 332 -12.53 16.53 3.92
CA THR A 332 -12.58 15.07 3.71
C THR A 332 -11.97 14.63 2.39
N ASN A 333 -11.47 15.57 1.58
CA ASN A 333 -10.94 15.31 0.25
C ASN A 333 -9.41 15.23 0.28
N PRO A 334 -8.79 14.18 -0.27
CA PRO A 334 -7.35 14.09 -0.45
C PRO A 334 -6.79 15.25 -1.27
N VAL A 335 -5.61 15.71 -0.91
CA VAL A 335 -4.86 16.76 -1.60
C VAL A 335 -3.48 16.22 -1.95
N ARG A 336 -2.96 16.57 -3.14
CA ARG A 336 -1.58 16.25 -3.52
C ARG A 336 -0.85 17.49 -4.02
N ARG A 337 0.47 17.47 -3.82
CA ARG A 337 1.41 18.44 -4.37
C ARG A 337 2.34 17.73 -5.36
N LEU A 338 2.26 18.12 -6.62
CA LEU A 338 3.19 17.70 -7.67
C LEU A 338 4.34 18.71 -7.74
N SER A 339 5.52 18.26 -8.14
CA SER A 339 6.70 19.11 -8.22
C SER A 339 7.57 18.83 -9.43
N THR A 340 8.44 19.76 -9.76
CA THR A 340 9.59 19.47 -10.63
C THR A 340 10.57 18.55 -9.91
N VAL A 341 11.47 17.95 -10.69
CA VAL A 341 12.53 17.07 -10.18
C VAL A 341 13.37 17.77 -9.09
N SER A 342 13.85 17.00 -8.11
CA SER A 342 14.67 17.52 -7.00
C SER A 342 15.99 18.12 -7.51
N SER A 343 16.39 19.26 -6.95
CA SER A 343 17.59 20.01 -7.37
C SER A 343 18.89 19.21 -7.23
N VAL A 344 18.94 18.25 -6.30
CA VAL A 344 20.13 17.40 -6.08
C VAL A 344 20.36 16.36 -7.18
N THR A 345 19.34 16.09 -8.01
CA THR A 345 19.40 15.09 -9.09
C THR A 345 19.80 15.68 -10.43
N LYS A 346 19.89 17.02 -10.53
CA LYS A 346 20.23 17.74 -11.76
C LYS A 346 21.42 18.66 -11.55
N PRO A 347 22.18 18.96 -12.61
CA PRO A 347 23.25 19.94 -12.53
C PRO A 347 22.75 21.35 -12.13
N PRO A 348 23.59 22.20 -11.50
CA PRO A 348 23.18 23.51 -10.98
C PRO A 348 22.62 24.50 -12.02
N HIS A 349 22.91 24.31 -13.30
CA HIS A 349 22.39 25.17 -14.38
C HIS A 349 20.92 24.87 -14.71
N TYR A 350 20.32 23.80 -14.16
CA TYR A 350 18.90 23.56 -14.29
C TYR A 350 18.12 24.47 -13.34
N ILE A 351 17.59 25.58 -13.86
CA ILE A 351 16.64 26.46 -13.15
C ILE A 351 15.28 25.77 -12.89
N LEU A 352 14.56 26.22 -11.88
CA LEU A 352 13.20 25.76 -11.52
C LEU A 352 13.07 24.28 -11.09
N THR A 353 14.18 23.62 -10.75
CA THR A 353 14.15 22.37 -9.98
C THR A 353 13.65 22.62 -8.56
N THR A 354 13.00 21.64 -7.94
CA THR A 354 12.52 21.80 -6.56
C THR A 354 13.67 21.64 -5.58
N GLU A 355 14.02 22.71 -4.88
CA GLU A 355 15.01 22.68 -3.79
C GLU A 355 14.32 22.32 -2.47
N TRP A 356 14.67 21.17 -1.90
CA TRP A 356 14.11 20.70 -0.64
C TRP A 356 15.00 21.09 0.54
N LEU A 357 14.37 21.71 1.54
CA LEU A 357 14.98 22.17 2.77
C LEU A 357 14.53 21.29 3.93
N TRP A 358 15.47 20.96 4.81
CA TRP A 358 15.24 20.13 5.98
C TRP A 358 15.33 20.98 7.24
N TYR A 359 14.38 20.79 8.16
CA TYR A 359 14.29 21.55 9.40
C TYR A 359 14.13 20.62 10.60
N TYR A 360 14.72 20.98 11.73
CA TYR A 360 14.44 20.35 13.03
C TYR A 360 13.80 21.34 13.99
N LYS A 361 12.94 20.85 14.88
CA LYS A 361 12.33 21.67 15.93
C LYS A 361 13.37 21.97 17.02
N GLY A 362 13.71 23.24 17.16
CA GLY A 362 14.58 23.82 18.16
C GLY A 362 13.95 23.87 19.55
N ASP A 363 14.71 24.38 20.52
CA ASP A 363 14.31 24.40 21.94
C ASP A 363 13.20 25.43 22.22
N HIS A 364 13.13 26.51 21.45
CA HIS A 364 12.11 27.56 21.57
C HIS A 364 10.95 27.38 20.58
N GLU A 365 10.69 26.14 20.18
CA GLU A 365 9.73 25.78 19.12
C GLU A 365 9.99 26.38 17.73
N ASN A 366 11.15 27.02 17.54
CA ASN A 366 11.62 27.49 16.25
C ASN A 366 12.04 26.32 15.34
N TRP A 367 11.76 26.43 14.04
CA TRP A 367 12.27 25.50 13.06
C TRP A 367 13.61 26.01 12.53
N VAL A 368 14.66 25.22 12.71
CA VAL A 368 16.02 25.58 12.27
C VAL A 368 16.41 24.67 11.11
N GLU A 369 16.89 25.29 10.03
CA GLU A 369 17.35 24.58 8.84
C GLU A 369 18.67 23.84 9.11
N TYR A 370 18.81 22.63 8.60
CA TYR A 370 20.09 21.91 8.65
C TYR A 370 21.15 22.62 7.80
N GLY A 371 22.31 22.88 8.40
CA GLY A 371 23.42 23.62 7.80
C GLY A 371 23.42 25.11 8.14
N GLN A 372 22.31 25.66 8.64
CA GLN A 372 22.22 27.05 9.08
C GLN A 372 22.53 27.20 10.58
N PRO A 373 23.07 28.35 11.02
CA PRO A 373 23.35 28.60 12.42
C PRO A 373 22.05 28.71 13.25
N ASP A 374 22.02 28.06 14.42
CA ASP A 374 20.94 28.23 15.41
C ASP A 374 21.07 29.56 16.19
N ASP A 375 20.13 29.83 17.11
CA ASP A 375 20.16 31.02 17.99
C ASP A 375 21.47 31.16 18.80
N LYS A 376 22.24 30.07 18.94
CA LYS A 376 23.53 30.01 19.63
C LYS A 376 24.71 29.94 18.64
N GLN A 377 24.50 30.30 17.38
CA GLN A 377 25.48 30.27 16.29
C GLN A 377 26.12 28.90 16.03
N ARG A 378 25.41 27.81 16.35
CA ARG A 378 25.87 26.44 16.10
C ARG A 378 25.21 25.87 14.86
N THR A 379 26.02 25.34 13.96
CA THR A 379 25.59 24.65 12.75
C THR A 379 25.59 23.13 12.94
N THR A 380 24.85 22.44 12.08
CA THR A 380 24.92 20.98 11.96
C THR A 380 26.02 20.57 10.98
N SER A 381 26.60 19.39 11.17
CA SER A 381 27.62 18.82 10.27
C SER A 381 27.11 18.46 8.88
N VAL A 382 25.79 18.39 8.71
CA VAL A 382 25.11 18.12 7.44
C VAL A 382 24.21 19.30 7.10
N THR A 383 24.10 19.57 5.81
CA THR A 383 23.22 20.60 5.24
C THR A 383 21.90 19.99 4.76
N SER A 384 20.90 20.84 4.47
CA SER A 384 19.67 20.40 3.80
C SER A 384 19.95 19.66 2.49
N ARG A 385 20.99 20.06 1.74
CA ARG A 385 21.41 19.41 0.50
C ARG A 385 21.90 17.99 0.75
N ASP A 386 22.80 17.81 1.71
CA ASP A 386 23.35 16.48 2.04
C ASP A 386 22.24 15.52 2.51
N LEU A 387 21.27 16.05 3.28
CA LEU A 387 20.11 15.29 3.73
C LEU A 387 19.17 14.92 2.59
N GLU A 388 18.96 15.82 1.63
CA GLU A 388 18.12 15.54 0.46
C GLU A 388 18.80 14.53 -0.50
N GLU A 389 20.12 14.57 -0.66
CA GLU A 389 20.90 13.56 -1.39
C GLU A 389 20.77 12.19 -0.73
N ALA A 390 20.95 12.12 0.60
CA ALA A 390 20.79 10.90 1.38
C ALA A 390 19.34 10.37 1.35
N TYR A 391 18.35 11.26 1.44
CA TYR A 391 16.94 10.91 1.32
C TYR A 391 16.66 10.34 -0.06
N THR A 392 17.00 11.03 -1.14
CA THR A 392 16.75 10.54 -2.50
C THR A 392 17.38 9.16 -2.76
N ALA A 393 18.56 8.90 -2.18
CA ALA A 393 19.24 7.61 -2.28
C ALA A 393 18.58 6.51 -1.41
N ASN A 394 18.12 6.83 -0.19
CA ASN A 394 17.47 5.88 0.69
C ASN A 394 16.59 6.56 1.79
N PRO A 395 15.26 6.60 1.60
CA PRO A 395 14.35 7.20 2.60
C PRO A 395 14.03 6.42 3.84
N SER A 396 14.53 5.19 3.98
CA SER A 396 14.53 4.50 5.27
C SER A 396 15.89 4.59 5.95
N ALA A 397 16.84 5.35 5.42
CA ALA A 397 18.14 5.55 6.04
C ALA A 397 18.04 6.38 7.33
N GLU A 398 18.99 6.13 8.23
CA GLU A 398 19.28 7.00 9.35
C GLU A 398 20.59 7.76 9.09
N VAL A 399 20.58 9.08 9.28
CA VAL A 399 21.75 9.94 9.06
C VAL A 399 22.29 10.45 10.38
N LYS A 400 23.60 10.32 10.58
CA LYS A 400 24.29 10.87 11.76
C LYS A 400 24.51 12.37 11.58
N VAL A 401 24.01 13.15 12.54
CA VAL A 401 24.15 14.62 12.57
C VAL A 401 24.90 15.04 13.82
N VAL A 402 25.97 15.81 13.64
CA VAL A 402 26.72 16.42 14.75
C VAL A 402 26.33 17.89 14.85
N LYS A 403 26.03 18.36 16.06
CA LYS A 403 25.75 19.78 16.34
C LYS A 403 26.49 20.20 17.60
N GLY A 404 27.56 20.99 17.44
CA GLY A 404 28.55 21.23 18.49
C GLY A 404 29.16 19.90 18.99
N HIS A 405 29.17 19.67 20.30
CA HIS A 405 29.68 18.43 20.89
C HIS A 405 28.64 17.29 20.99
N ARG A 406 27.41 17.51 20.50
CA ARG A 406 26.32 16.52 20.59
C ARG A 406 26.14 15.79 19.26
N GLN A 407 25.92 14.48 19.35
CA GLN A 407 25.62 13.62 18.21
C GLN A 407 24.15 13.20 18.24
N TYR A 408 23.53 13.21 17.07
CA TYR A 408 22.14 12.88 16.84
C TYR A 408 22.01 11.91 15.65
N TYR A 409 20.91 11.18 15.61
CA TYR A 409 20.51 10.32 14.49
C TYR A 409 19.17 10.81 13.95
N LEU A 410 19.15 11.14 12.67
CA LEU A 410 17.94 11.55 11.95
C LEU A 410 17.35 10.32 11.26
N SER A 411 16.12 9.95 11.61
CA SER A 411 15.34 8.93 10.88
C SER A 411 14.41 9.63 9.89
N PHE A 412 14.60 9.33 8.60
CA PHE A 412 13.74 9.83 7.52
C PHE A 412 12.34 9.21 7.57
N GLN A 413 12.22 7.94 7.96
CA GLN A 413 10.95 7.24 8.06
C GLN A 413 10.08 7.81 9.18
N ASP A 414 10.67 8.06 10.36
CA ASP A 414 9.92 8.56 11.50
C ASP A 414 9.74 10.08 11.47
N MET A 415 10.53 10.79 10.67
CA MET A 415 10.63 12.26 10.67
C MET A 415 11.01 12.82 12.05
N TYR A 416 11.99 12.17 12.70
CA TYR A 416 12.53 12.59 13.99
C TYR A 416 14.05 12.53 14.05
N GLN A 417 14.64 13.49 14.75
CA GLN A 417 16.02 13.49 15.19
C GLN A 417 16.10 13.02 16.64
N ARG A 418 16.98 12.06 16.95
CA ARG A 418 17.11 11.44 18.29
C ARG A 418 18.54 11.56 18.81
N ASN A 419 18.70 11.78 20.11
CA ASN A 419 19.99 11.70 20.79
C ASN A 419 19.98 10.49 21.75
N PRO A 420 20.66 9.38 21.41
CA PRO A 420 20.66 8.19 22.26
C PRO A 420 21.25 8.42 23.66
N LYS A 421 22.23 9.34 23.79
CA LYS A 421 22.91 9.59 25.08
C LYS A 421 22.05 10.37 26.08
N HIS A 422 21.14 11.20 25.58
CA HIS A 422 20.29 12.07 26.42
C HIS A 422 18.80 11.75 26.31
N ASN A 423 18.44 10.70 25.57
CA ASN A 423 17.08 10.29 25.27
C ASN A 423 16.17 11.46 24.81
N THR A 424 16.72 12.39 24.03
CA THR A 424 15.95 13.54 23.49
C THR A 424 15.51 13.26 22.06
N LYS A 425 14.29 13.68 21.73
CA LYS A 425 13.66 13.48 20.41
C LYS A 425 13.10 14.82 19.91
N ARG A 426 13.44 15.21 18.67
CA ARG A 426 13.00 16.45 18.01
C ARG A 426 12.29 16.13 16.70
N LYS A 427 11.15 16.79 16.45
CA LYS A 427 10.43 16.65 15.17
C LYS A 427 11.26 17.23 14.03
N VAL A 428 11.15 16.61 12.86
CA VAL A 428 11.82 17.03 11.63
C VAL A 428 10.77 17.29 10.55
N ARG A 429 11.00 18.29 9.70
CA ARG A 429 10.12 18.62 8.56
C ARG A 429 10.97 18.83 7.31
N ARG A 430 10.49 18.32 6.19
CA ARG A 430 11.02 18.55 4.85
C ARG A 430 10.07 19.47 4.10
N ARG A 431 10.53 20.65 3.66
CA ARG A 431 9.74 21.67 2.94
C ARG A 431 10.49 22.20 1.73
N PRO A 432 9.81 22.51 0.60
CA PRO A 432 10.47 23.09 -0.56
C PRO A 432 10.77 24.57 -0.34
N ARG A 433 11.81 25.10 -0.99
CA ARG A 433 12.03 26.55 -1.08
C ARG A 433 10.91 27.18 -1.92
N PHE A 434 10.29 28.24 -1.40
CA PHE A 434 9.22 28.95 -2.09
C PHE A 434 9.76 29.69 -3.33
N VAL A 435 9.05 29.56 -4.45
CA VAL A 435 9.29 30.31 -5.68
C VAL A 435 7.96 30.94 -6.09
N SER A 436 7.87 32.27 -6.20
CA SER A 436 6.63 32.94 -6.60
C SER A 436 6.41 32.85 -8.12
N ILE A 437 5.18 33.09 -8.55
CA ILE A 437 4.81 33.16 -9.98
C ILE A 437 5.71 34.19 -10.70
N THR A 438 5.90 35.36 -10.08
CA THR A 438 6.77 36.43 -10.62
C THR A 438 8.23 36.01 -10.74
N GLU A 439 8.74 35.20 -9.79
CA GLU A 439 10.11 34.69 -9.84
C GLU A 439 10.28 33.65 -10.95
N VAL A 440 9.29 32.76 -11.15
CA VAL A 440 9.26 31.82 -12.28
C VAL A 440 9.32 32.57 -13.61
N GLU A 441 8.50 33.59 -13.79
CA GLU A 441 8.48 34.42 -15.00
C GLU A 441 9.83 35.12 -15.25
N LYS A 442 10.44 35.68 -14.20
CA LYS A 442 11.76 36.32 -14.29
C LYS A 442 12.87 35.33 -14.68
N GLN A 443 12.81 34.09 -14.20
CA GLN A 443 13.81 33.06 -14.54
C GLN A 443 13.62 32.50 -15.96
N ILE A 444 12.40 32.47 -16.48
CA ILE A 444 12.12 32.05 -17.87
C ILE A 444 12.46 33.16 -18.88
N ALA A 445 12.33 34.43 -18.48
CA ALA A 445 12.64 35.58 -19.33
C ALA A 445 14.14 35.88 -19.49
N ARG A 446 14.98 35.23 -18.68
CA ARG A 446 16.45 35.26 -18.76
C ARG A 446 16.94 34.10 -19.60
#